data_AF-G2NUF8-F1
#
_entry.id   AF-G2NUF8-F1
#
_cell.length_a   1.000
_cell.length_b   1.000
_cell.length_c   1.000
_cell.angle_alpha   90.00
_cell.angle_beta   90.00
_cell.angle_gamma   90.00
#
_symmetry.space_group_name_H-M   'P 1'
#
loop_
_entity.id
_entity.type
_entity.pdbx_description
1 polymer ?
#
loop_
_entity_poly.entity_id
_entity_poly.type
_entity_poly.pdbx_seq_one_letter_code
_entity_poly.pdbx_strand_id
1 'polypeptide(L)'
;MLKGLDPLLTPDLLYALARMGHGDTIAIVDRNFPAHPLNDRVIRLDGTDVVSAGRQCPLVPRRVGREPEPDSSTLCPSPRPPA
;
A
#
# COMPACT_ATOMS: atom_id res chain seq x y z
N MET A 1 20.33 -11.10 -1.46
CA MET A 1 20.30 -10.19 -0.30
C MET A 1 21.13 -8.96 -0.64
N LEU A 2 20.52 -7.78 -0.68
CA LEU A 2 21.28 -6.52 -0.84
C LEU A 2 21.93 -6.14 0.50
N LYS A 3 23.14 -5.56 0.44
CA LYS A 3 23.86 -5.14 1.65
C LYS A 3 23.17 -3.90 2.25
N GLY A 4 22.75 -3.99 3.51
CA GLY A 4 22.16 -2.87 4.25
C GLY A 4 20.67 -2.61 3.99
N LEU A 5 19.98 -3.49 3.25
CA LEU A 5 18.53 -3.43 3.04
C LEU A 5 17.84 -4.57 3.77
N ASP A 6 16.74 -4.26 4.43
CA ASP A 6 15.92 -5.26 5.12
C ASP A 6 15.35 -6.26 4.09
N PRO A 7 15.37 -7.58 4.35
CA PRO A 7 14.79 -8.59 3.45
C PRO A 7 13.31 -8.38 3.15
N LEU A 8 12.59 -7.63 3.99
CA LEU A 8 11.19 -7.25 3.79
C LEU A 8 10.99 -6.27 2.62
N LEU A 9 12.07 -5.61 2.17
CA LEU A 9 12.05 -4.79 0.96
C LEU A 9 12.14 -5.70 -0.27
N THR A 10 10.98 -6.21 -0.68
CA THR A 10 10.85 -7.05 -1.86
C THR A 10 11.29 -6.30 -3.13
N PRO A 11 11.75 -7.03 -4.18
CA PRO A 11 12.13 -6.41 -5.44
C PRO A 11 11.03 -5.53 -6.05
N ASP A 12 9.76 -5.94 -5.92
CA ASP A 12 8.62 -5.18 -6.43
C ASP A 12 8.42 -3.86 -5.67
N LEU A 13 8.62 -3.86 -4.35
CA LEU A 13 8.56 -2.64 -3.55
C LEU A 13 9.70 -1.69 -3.93
N LEU A 14 10.93 -2.18 -4.06
CA LEU A 14 12.06 -1.37 -4.47
C LEU A 14 11.88 -0.80 -5.88
N TYR A 15 11.31 -1.59 -6.80
CA TYR A 15 11.00 -1.13 -8.14
C TYR A 15 9.90 -0.06 -8.16
N ALA A 16 8.85 -0.22 -7.35
CA ALA A 16 7.81 0.79 -7.20
C ALA A 16 8.40 2.10 -6.65
N LEU A 17 9.19 2.03 -5.58
CA LEU A 17 9.85 3.19 -4.98
C LEU A 17 10.81 3.89 -5.96
N ALA A 18 11.59 3.12 -6.73
CA ALA A 18 12.51 3.68 -7.72
C ALA A 18 11.81 4.38 -8.90
N ARG A 19 10.54 4.02 -9.15
CA ARG A 19 9.71 4.66 -10.18
C ARG A 19 8.93 5.87 -9.67
N MET A 20 8.79 6.02 -8.36
CA MET A 20 8.08 7.15 -7.76
C MET A 20 8.87 8.45 -7.98
N GLY A 21 8.20 9.45 -8.53
CA GLY A 21 8.71 10.81 -8.70
C GLY A 21 8.38 11.72 -7.52
N HIS A 22 8.73 13.00 -7.65
CA HIS A 22 8.34 14.00 -6.67
C HIS A 22 6.83 14.25 -6.72
N GLY A 23 6.12 13.91 -5.64
CA GLY A 23 4.67 14.07 -5.53
C GLY A 23 3.88 12.77 -5.54
N ASP A 24 4.51 11.65 -5.92
CA ASP A 24 3.88 10.34 -5.86
C ASP A 24 3.70 9.88 -4.41
N THR A 25 2.57 9.23 -4.15
CA THR A 25 2.20 8.71 -2.84
C THR A 25 2.12 7.19 -2.86
N ILE A 26 2.48 6.60 -1.72
CA ILE A 26 2.30 5.17 -1.47
C ILE A 26 1.61 5.03 -0.13
N ALA A 27 0.60 4.17 -0.08
CA ALA A 27 -0.11 3.84 1.15
C ALA A 27 0.38 2.50 1.68
N ILE A 28 0.69 2.45 2.98
CA ILE A 28 0.92 1.20 3.70
C ILE A 28 -0.37 0.90 4.44
N VAL A 29 -1.01 -0.21 4.11
CA VAL A 29 -2.32 -0.60 4.62
C VAL A 29 -2.25 -1.98 5.25
N ASP A 30 -3.15 -2.25 6.19
CA ASP A 30 -3.28 -3.57 6.77
C ASP A 30 -4.08 -4.52 5.88
N ARG A 31 -4.29 -5.75 6.37
CA ARG A 31 -5.05 -6.80 5.67
C ARG A 31 -6.55 -6.55 5.54
N ASN A 32 -7.11 -5.61 6.31
CA ASN A 32 -8.54 -5.30 6.32
C ASN A 32 -8.90 -4.25 5.28
N PHE A 33 -7.91 -3.49 4.79
CA PHE A 33 -8.10 -2.54 3.70
C PHE A 33 -8.34 -3.26 2.36
N PRO A 34 -9.36 -2.88 1.57
CA PRO A 34 -9.64 -3.49 0.27
C PRO A 34 -8.67 -2.98 -0.81
N ALA A 35 -7.40 -3.38 -0.73
CA ALA A 35 -6.33 -2.87 -1.60
C ALA A 35 -6.51 -3.22 -3.09
N HIS A 36 -6.88 -4.46 -3.39
CA HIS A 36 -7.02 -4.98 -4.77
C HIS A 36 -8.14 -4.33 -5.60
N PRO A 37 -9.35 -4.06 -5.06
CA PRO A 37 -10.39 -3.40 -5.84
C PRO A 37 -10.19 -1.88 -5.95
N LEU A 38 -9.46 -1.25 -5.02
CA LEU A 38 -9.28 0.21 -5.00
C LEU A 38 -8.02 0.68 -5.74
N ASN A 39 -7.06 -0.20 -6.04
CA ASN A 39 -5.77 0.18 -6.61
C ASN A 39 -5.31 -0.80 -7.69
N ASP A 40 -4.80 -0.26 -8.81
CA ASP A 40 -4.25 -1.06 -9.90
C ASP A 40 -2.92 -1.75 -9.53
N ARG A 41 -2.17 -1.20 -8.58
CA ARG A 41 -0.89 -1.75 -8.10
C ARG A 41 -0.96 -2.02 -6.61
N VAL A 42 -0.90 -3.31 -6.27
CA VAL A 42 -0.83 -3.80 -4.89
C VAL A 42 0.42 -4.66 -4.74
N ILE A 43 1.27 -4.30 -3.79
CA ILE A 43 2.47 -5.06 -3.44
C ILE A 43 2.24 -5.65 -2.06
N ARG A 44 2.33 -6.98 -1.96
CA ARG A 44 2.16 -7.69 -0.70
C ARG A 44 3.45 -7.67 0.11
N LEU A 45 3.31 -7.34 1.38
CA LEU A 45 4.37 -7.44 2.39
C LEU A 45 3.93 -8.47 3.43
N ASP A 46 4.24 -9.74 3.15
CA ASP A 46 3.86 -10.84 4.03
C ASP A 46 4.83 -10.94 5.21
N GLY A 47 4.31 -11.24 6.41
CA GLY A 47 5.12 -11.51 7.60
C GLY A 47 5.57 -10.29 8.40
N THR A 48 5.03 -9.10 8.13
CA THR A 48 5.31 -7.88 8.91
C THR A 48 4.02 -7.10 9.17
N ASP A 49 4.00 -6.31 10.25
CA ASP A 49 2.92 -5.37 10.53
C ASP A 49 3.20 -4.00 9.88
N VAL A 50 2.16 -3.17 9.74
CA VAL A 50 2.24 -1.84 9.10
C VAL A 50 3.28 -0.93 9.76
N VAL A 51 3.42 -1.01 11.09
CA VAL A 51 4.38 -0.18 11.85
C VAL A 51 5.81 -0.65 11.60
N SER A 52 6.04 -1.96 11.61
CA SER A 52 7.34 -2.56 11.30
C SER A 52 7.75 -2.28 9.86
N ALA A 53 6.85 -2.44 8.90
CA ALA A 53 7.06 -2.11 7.49
C ALA A 53 7.43 -0.63 7.29
N GLY A 54 6.72 0.29 7.96
CA GLY A 54 7.00 1.72 7.89
C GLY A 54 8.35 2.10 8.49
N ARG A 55 8.81 1.41 9.55
CA ARG A 55 10.13 1.65 10.16
C ARG A 55 11.27 1.17 9.28
N GLN A 56 11.08 0.07 8.57
CA GLN A 56 12.08 -0.57 7.72
C GLN A 56 12.18 0.05 6.32
N CYS A 57 11.26 0.95 5.95
CA CYS A 57 11.26 1.62 4.67
C CYS A 57 11.84 3.06 4.80
N PRO A 58 13.18 3.24 4.79
CA PRO A 58 13.80 4.55 4.98
C PRO A 58 13.60 5.50 3.79
N LEU A 59 13.10 5.00 2.67
CA LEU A 59 13.05 5.70 1.38
C LEU A 59 11.75 6.49 1.12
N VAL A 60 10.71 6.31 1.93
CA VAL A 60 9.42 6.98 1.71
C VAL A 60 9.39 8.30 2.48
N PRO A 61 9.10 9.46 1.84
CA PRO A 61 8.82 10.69 2.58
C PRO A 61 7.63 10.44 3.50
N ARG A 62 7.79 10.75 4.79
CA ARG A 62 6.81 10.49 5.87
C ARG A 62 5.52 11.32 5.78
N ARG A 63 4.87 11.37 4.61
CA ARG A 63 3.46 11.71 4.52
C ARG A 63 2.68 10.42 4.69
N VAL A 64 2.29 10.13 5.93
CA VAL A 64 1.19 9.20 6.21
C VAL A 64 -0.02 9.80 5.49
N GLY A 65 -0.42 9.16 4.39
CA GLY A 65 -1.61 9.55 3.67
C GLY A 65 -2.81 9.58 4.62
N ARG A 66 -3.57 10.66 4.56
CA ARG A 66 -4.98 10.67 4.95
C ARG A 66 -5.62 9.45 4.30
N GLU A 67 -6.55 8.77 5.00
CA GLU A 67 -7.37 7.73 4.37
C GLU A 67 -7.80 8.21 2.98
N PRO A 68 -7.69 7.36 1.94
CA PRO A 68 -8.16 7.74 0.61
C PRO A 68 -9.61 8.18 0.78
N GLU A 69 -9.88 9.47 0.55
CA GLU A 69 -11.24 10.00 0.61
C GLU A 69 -12.08 9.11 -0.31
N PRO A 70 -13.16 8.49 0.19
CA PRO A 70 -13.97 7.63 -0.63
C PRO A 70 -14.54 8.50 -1.74
N ASP A 71 -14.05 8.31 -2.96
CA ASP A 71 -14.77 8.78 -4.12
C ASP A 71 -16.18 8.21 -4.00
N SER A 72 -17.20 9.03 -4.25
CA SER A 72 -18.61 8.71 -3.95
C SER A 72 -19.15 7.46 -4.67
N SER A 73 -18.32 6.79 -5.45
CA SER A 73 -18.49 5.46 -6.05
C SER A 73 -18.33 4.31 -5.04
N THR A 74 -17.69 4.54 -3.89
CA THR A 74 -17.44 3.53 -2.83
C THR A 74 -18.59 3.40 -1.82
N LEU A 75 -19.79 3.90 -2.17
CA LEU A 75 -21.01 3.46 -1.50
C LEU A 75 -21.22 2.00 -1.91
N CYS A 76 -21.19 1.08 -0.94
CA CYS A 76 -21.49 -0.34 -1.10
C CYS A 76 -22.48 -0.60 -2.25
N PRO A 77 -22.21 -1.50 -3.23
CA PRO A 77 -23.29 -2.00 -4.06
C PRO A 77 -24.29 -2.65 -3.11
N SER A 78 -25.46 -2.04 -2.98
CA SER A 78 -26.58 -2.56 -2.19
C SER A 78 -26.76 -4.05 -2.47
N PRO A 79 -27.05 -4.89 -1.45
CA PRO A 79 -27.22 -6.32 -1.66
C PRO A 79 -28.29 -6.56 -2.73
N ARG A 80 -27.90 -7.25 -3.80
CA ARG A 80 -28.79 -7.62 -4.91
C ARG A 80 -29.90 -8.51 -4.32
N PRO A 81 -31.20 -8.20 -4.48
CA PRO A 81 -32.28 -9.03 -3.93
C PRO A 81 -32.26 -10.42 -4.58
N PRO A 82 -32.56 -11.50 -3.83
CA PRO A 82 -32.68 -12.83 -4.42
C PRO A 82 -33.90 -12.87 -5.36
N ALA A 83 -33.73 -13.61 -6.45
CA ALA A 83 -34.78 -13.86 -7.46
C ALA A 83 -35.97 -14.62 -6.90
#